data_AF-A0A7W1S829-F1
#
_entry.id   AF-A0A7W1S829-F1
#
_cell.length_a   1.000
_cell.length_b   1.000
_cell.length_c   1.000
_cell.angle_alpha   90.00
_cell.angle_beta   90.00
_cell.angle_gamma   90.00
#
_symmetry.space_group_name_H-M   'P 1'
#
loop_
_entity.id
_entity.type
_entity.pdbx_description
1 polymer ?
#
loop_
_entity_poly.entity_id
_entity_poly.type
_entity_poly.pdbx_seq_one_letter_code
_entity_poly.pdbx_strand_id
1 'polypeptide(L)'
;GMNAKGAHTAEAKTFLSWLATADFAGLYANALPGFFPLANVDVKLTDPVAQQMLDWRKDCKSTIRSSYQILSRGDTSKGQTNNENDLWAASSAILNGTQTAQEAADTVEKNLEAWYKPQ
;
A
#
# COMPACT_ATOMS: atom_id res chain seq x y z
N GLY A 1 4.59 13.60 -6.77
CA GLY A 1 4.66 13.85 -8.24
C GLY A 1 4.66 15.35 -8.51
N MET A 2 5.07 15.77 -9.71
CA MET A 2 5.07 17.19 -10.12
C MET A 2 3.93 17.45 -11.10
N ASN A 3 3.21 18.56 -10.93
CA ASN A 3 2.21 18.99 -11.91
C ASN A 3 2.90 19.40 -13.22
N ALA A 4 2.55 18.73 -14.33
CA ALA A 4 3.13 18.99 -15.65
C ALA A 4 2.90 20.43 -16.17
N LYS A 5 1.86 21.12 -15.68
CA LYS A 5 1.51 22.50 -16.05
C LYS A 5 1.91 23.54 -15.00
N GLY A 6 2.68 23.15 -13.98
CA GLY A 6 3.08 24.05 -12.91
C GLY A 6 4.06 25.15 -13.37
N ALA A 7 3.96 26.34 -12.79
CA ALA A 7 4.88 27.45 -13.09
C ALA A 7 6.28 27.31 -12.46
N HIS A 8 6.42 26.49 -11.41
CA HIS A 8 7.64 26.36 -10.59
C HIS A 8 8.30 24.98 -10.75
N THR A 9 8.59 24.59 -11.99
CA THR A 9 9.09 23.23 -12.27
C THR A 9 10.52 23.02 -11.78
N ALA A 10 11.36 24.06 -11.77
CA ALA A 10 12.75 23.97 -11.31
C ALA A 10 12.80 23.76 -9.79
N GLU A 11 12.04 24.55 -9.05
CA GLU A 11 11.94 24.49 -7.59
C GLU A 11 11.30 23.17 -7.14
N ALA A 12 10.25 22.72 -7.84
CA ALA A 12 9.63 21.42 -7.58
C ALA A 12 10.63 20.28 -7.80
N LYS A 13 11.45 20.31 -8.86
CA LYS A 13 12.51 19.32 -9.08
C LYS A 13 13.57 19.34 -7.98
N THR A 14 14.01 20.52 -7.54
CA THR A 14 14.96 20.65 -6.44
C THR A 14 14.41 20.00 -5.17
N PHE A 15 13.17 20.33 -4.80
CA PHE A 15 12.53 19.75 -3.63
C PHE A 15 12.35 18.23 -3.74
N LEU A 16 11.80 17.74 -4.86
CA LEU A 16 11.61 16.30 -5.08
C LEU A 16 12.93 15.52 -5.07
N SER A 17 14.01 16.13 -5.58
CA SER A 17 15.35 15.53 -5.54
C SER A 17 15.86 15.42 -4.11
N TRP A 18 15.63 16.45 -3.27
CA TRP A 18 15.98 16.40 -1.86
C TRP A 18 15.20 15.32 -1.10
N LEU A 19 13.91 15.12 -1.39
CA LEU A 19 13.10 14.03 -0.81
C LEU A 19 13.64 12.62 -1.15
N ALA A 20 14.49 12.49 -2.18
CA ALA A 20 15.11 11.23 -2.56
C ALA A 20 16.50 11.02 -1.92
N THR A 21 16.91 11.88 -0.99
CA THR A 21 18.22 11.79 -0.31
C THR A 21 18.17 10.98 0.98
N ALA A 22 19.34 10.53 1.43
CA ALA A 22 19.50 9.87 2.73
C ALA A 22 19.14 10.81 3.91
N ASP A 23 19.43 12.10 3.79
CA ASP A 23 19.12 13.10 4.82
C ASP A 23 17.62 13.18 5.07
N PHE A 24 16.82 13.30 3.99
CA PHE A 24 15.37 13.29 4.13
C PHE A 24 14.87 11.94 4.64
N ALA A 25 15.41 10.82 4.15
CA ALA A 25 15.02 9.50 4.62
C ALA A 25 15.22 9.34 6.13
N GLY A 26 16.37 9.76 6.65
CA GLY A 26 16.67 9.73 8.09
C GLY A 26 15.78 10.66 8.91
N LEU A 27 15.53 11.89 8.42
CA LEU A 27 14.61 12.85 9.04
C LEU A 27 13.19 12.29 9.08
N TYR A 28 12.66 11.84 7.94
CA TYR A 28 11.30 11.35 7.79
C TYR A 28 11.03 10.14 8.68
N ALA A 29 11.96 9.18 8.71
CA ALA A 29 11.79 7.95 9.47
C ALA A 29 11.78 8.16 11.00
N ASN A 30 12.44 9.21 11.49
CA ASN A 30 12.50 9.51 12.93
C ASN A 30 11.52 10.59 13.39
N ALA A 31 11.14 11.54 12.51
CA ALA A 31 10.22 12.62 12.84
C ALA A 31 8.74 12.21 12.68
N LEU A 32 8.46 11.15 11.91
CA LEU A 32 7.09 10.67 11.66
C LEU A 32 6.94 9.19 12.05
N PRO A 33 6.53 8.90 13.30
CA PRO A 33 6.35 7.53 13.78
C PRO A 33 5.40 6.72 12.89
N GLY A 34 5.77 5.46 12.62
CA GLY A 34 4.98 4.53 11.81
C GLY A 34 5.16 4.68 10.29
N PHE A 35 5.97 5.64 9.83
CA PHE A 35 6.31 5.79 8.42
C PHE A 35 7.76 5.41 8.16
N PHE A 36 7.99 4.59 7.14
CA PHE A 36 9.32 4.13 6.74
C PHE A 36 9.64 4.66 5.34
N PRO A 37 10.86 5.19 5.11
CA PRO A 37 11.26 5.66 3.80
C PRO A 37 11.27 4.49 2.80
N LEU A 38 10.91 4.81 1.55
CA LEU A 38 10.99 3.89 0.41
C LEU A 38 12.35 3.97 -0.30
N ALA A 39 13.22 4.88 0.15
CA ALA A 39 14.57 5.01 -0.38
C ALA A 39 15.41 3.76 -0.05
N ASN A 40 16.28 3.37 -0.99
CA ASN A 40 17.23 2.28 -0.78
C ASN A 40 18.47 2.79 -0.03
N VAL A 41 18.26 3.16 1.24
CA VAL A 41 19.29 3.69 2.14
C VAL A 41 19.13 3.07 3.51
N ASP A 42 20.24 2.77 4.18
CA ASP A 42 20.20 2.32 5.57
C ASP A 42 19.83 3.49 6.47
N VAL A 43 18.73 3.35 7.21
CA VAL A 43 18.30 4.31 8.22
C VAL A 43 18.27 3.65 9.58
N LYS A 44 18.77 4.36 10.59
CA LYS A 44 18.64 3.97 12.00
C LYS A 44 17.45 4.72 12.60
N LEU A 45 16.54 3.98 13.21
CA LEU A 45 15.40 4.52 13.91
C LEU A 45 15.70 4.63 15.40
N THR A 46 15.34 5.76 16.00
CA THR A 46 15.54 6.00 17.43
C THR A 46 14.51 5.27 18.28
N ASP A 47 13.29 5.07 17.75
CA ASP A 47 12.27 4.27 18.40
C ASP A 47 12.58 2.77 18.24
N PRO A 48 12.71 2.01 19.34
CA PRO A 48 13.13 0.61 19.29
C PRO A 48 12.08 -0.30 18.64
N VAL A 49 10.78 0.01 18.76
CA VAL A 49 9.70 -0.77 18.12
C VAL A 49 9.71 -0.53 16.62
N ALA A 50 9.85 0.73 16.20
CA ALA A 50 9.98 1.07 14.79
C ALA A 50 11.23 0.43 14.18
N GLN A 51 12.36 0.43 14.88
CA GLN A 51 13.59 -0.25 14.45
C GLN A 51 13.37 -1.75 14.25
N GLN A 52 12.68 -2.41 15.19
CA GLN A 52 12.34 -3.83 15.06
C GLN A 52 11.48 -4.12 13.82
N MET A 53 10.47 -3.29 13.54
CA MET A 53 9.65 -3.43 12.34
C MET A 53 10.45 -3.21 11.05
N LEU A 54 11.39 -2.28 11.05
CA LEU A 54 12.30 -2.06 9.92
C LEU A 54 13.21 -3.27 9.69
N ASP A 55 13.73 -3.87 10.76
CA ASP A 55 14.63 -5.02 10.69
C ASP A 55 13.96 -6.26 10.10
N TRP A 56 12.64 -6.41 10.24
CA TRP A 56 11.89 -7.47 9.55
C TRP A 56 12.03 -7.45 8.02
N ARG A 57 12.46 -6.34 7.40
CA ARG A 57 12.77 -6.33 5.96
C ARG A 57 13.94 -7.26 5.58
N LYS A 58 14.80 -7.62 6.55
CA LYS A 58 15.92 -8.55 6.34
C LYS A 58 15.47 -10.01 6.35
N ASP A 59 14.43 -10.30 7.13
CA ASP A 59 13.97 -11.68 7.39
C ASP A 59 12.69 -12.02 6.61
N CYS A 60 11.86 -11.02 6.29
CA CYS A 60 10.55 -11.20 5.66
C CYS A 60 10.58 -10.77 4.20
N LYS A 61 9.84 -11.52 3.36
CA LYS A 61 9.57 -11.12 1.98
C LYS A 61 8.55 -9.98 1.95
N SER A 62 8.66 -9.12 0.94
CA SER A 62 7.59 -8.16 0.65
C SER A 62 6.31 -8.91 0.32
N THR A 63 5.21 -8.53 0.96
CA THR A 63 3.88 -8.98 0.56
C THR A 63 3.40 -8.14 -0.61
N ILE A 64 2.81 -8.79 -1.61
CA ILE A 64 1.99 -8.07 -2.56
C ILE A 64 0.71 -7.70 -1.81
N ARG A 65 0.43 -6.42 -1.62
CA ARG A 65 -0.91 -5.97 -1.21
C ARG A 65 -1.83 -6.22 -2.41
N SER A 66 -2.17 -7.50 -2.64
CA SER A 66 -2.70 -8.05 -3.88
C SER A 66 -3.92 -7.28 -4.37
N SER A 67 -4.78 -6.94 -3.43
CA SER A 67 -5.94 -6.09 -3.61
C SER A 67 -5.57 -4.64 -3.94
N TYR A 68 -4.73 -3.98 -3.14
CA TYR A 68 -4.46 -2.53 -3.29
C TYR A 68 -3.87 -2.08 -4.63
N GLN A 69 -3.10 -2.90 -5.35
CA GLN A 69 -2.39 -2.42 -6.54
C GLN A 69 -3.23 -2.48 -7.83
N ILE A 70 -3.57 -3.69 -8.28
CA ILE A 70 -4.28 -3.93 -9.56
C ILE A 70 -5.72 -4.32 -9.28
N LEU A 71 -5.93 -5.22 -8.32
CA LEU A 71 -7.23 -5.83 -8.08
C LEU A 71 -8.22 -4.86 -7.40
N SER A 72 -7.80 -3.70 -6.89
CA SER A 72 -8.69 -2.69 -6.30
C SER A 72 -9.30 -1.73 -7.33
N ARG A 73 -8.94 -1.86 -8.61
CA ARG A 73 -9.24 -0.87 -9.66
C ARG A 73 -10.59 -1.03 -10.34
N GLY A 74 -11.49 -1.85 -9.79
CA GLY A 74 -12.86 -1.94 -10.29
C GLY A 74 -13.52 -0.56 -10.34
N ASP A 75 -14.09 -0.24 -11.50
CA ASP A 75 -14.79 1.02 -11.75
C ASP A 75 -16.22 0.98 -11.19
N THR A 76 -16.40 1.55 -10.00
CA THR A 76 -17.70 1.62 -9.33
C THR A 76 -18.73 2.43 -10.12
N SER A 77 -18.30 3.35 -11.00
CA SER A 77 -19.22 4.07 -11.89
C SER A 77 -19.82 3.17 -12.98
N LYS A 78 -19.21 2.01 -13.21
CA LYS A 78 -19.67 0.95 -14.13
C LYS A 78 -20.25 -0.25 -13.39
N GLY A 79 -20.54 -0.12 -12.09
CA GLY A 79 -21.07 -1.20 -11.26
C GLY A 79 -20.07 -2.31 -10.92
N GLN A 80 -18.77 -2.10 -11.16
CA GLN A 80 -17.72 -3.04 -10.75
C GLN A 80 -17.43 -2.85 -9.26
N THR A 81 -17.07 -3.94 -8.58
CA THR A 81 -16.69 -3.88 -7.16
C THR A 81 -15.19 -3.62 -7.03
N ASN A 82 -14.82 -2.95 -5.94
CA ASN A 82 -13.43 -2.83 -5.53
C ASN A 82 -13.07 -4.07 -4.70
N ASN A 83 -12.15 -4.90 -5.20
CA ASN A 83 -11.75 -6.14 -4.54
C ASN A 83 -11.19 -5.93 -3.12
N GLU A 84 -10.60 -4.77 -2.82
CA GLU A 84 -10.18 -4.42 -1.44
C GLU A 84 -11.38 -4.42 -0.49
N ASN A 85 -12.48 -3.78 -0.90
CA ASN A 85 -13.68 -3.70 -0.07
C ASN A 85 -14.34 -5.07 0.07
N ASP A 86 -14.33 -5.88 -1.00
CA ASP A 86 -14.83 -7.26 -0.97
C ASP A 86 -14.04 -8.10 0.05
N LEU A 87 -12.71 -8.01 0.03
CA LEU A 87 -11.84 -8.69 0.99
C LEU A 87 -12.05 -8.21 2.43
N TRP A 88 -12.29 -6.92 2.65
CA TRP A 88 -12.58 -6.38 3.99
C TRP A 88 -13.91 -6.91 4.55
N ALA A 89 -14.95 -6.91 3.73
CA ALA A 89 -16.26 -7.42 4.10
C ALA A 89 -16.21 -8.93 4.38
N ALA A 90 -15.59 -9.69 3.48
CA ALA A 90 -15.37 -11.13 3.61
C ALA A 90 -14.59 -11.48 4.89
N SER A 91 -13.47 -10.79 5.15
CA SER A 91 -12.66 -11.04 6.34
C SER A 91 -13.44 -10.78 7.63
N SER A 92 -14.23 -9.70 7.65
CA SER A 92 -15.09 -9.37 8.80
C SER A 92 -16.19 -10.41 9.01
N ALA A 93 -16.82 -10.88 7.93
CA ALA A 93 -17.89 -11.88 7.98
C ALA A 93 -17.40 -13.25 8.47
N ILE A 94 -16.20 -13.67 8.04
CA ILE A 94 -15.55 -14.89 8.54
C ILE A 94 -15.28 -14.77 10.04
N LEU A 95 -14.68 -13.65 10.49
CA LEU A 95 -14.35 -13.44 11.90
C LEU A 95 -15.60 -13.39 12.79
N ASN A 96 -16.70 -12.85 12.27
CA ASN A 96 -17.99 -12.82 12.97
C ASN A 96 -18.76 -14.15 12.89
N GLY A 97 -18.25 -15.16 12.17
CA GLY A 97 -18.90 -16.45 11.99
C GLY A 97 -20.19 -16.39 11.15
N THR A 98 -20.40 -15.30 10.41
CA THR A 98 -21.61 -15.10 9.57
C THR A 98 -21.43 -15.66 8.16
N GLN A 99 -20.21 -15.99 7.76
CA GLN A 99 -19.87 -16.68 6.52
C GLN A 99 -18.76 -17.70 6.78
N THR A 100 -18.79 -18.81 6.04
CA THR A 100 -17.65 -19.73 5.96
C THR A 100 -16.54 -19.13 5.09
N ALA A 101 -15.31 -19.64 5.25
CA ALA A 101 -14.18 -19.22 4.43
C ALA A 101 -14.42 -19.48 2.92
N GLN A 102 -15.12 -20.57 2.58
CA GLN A 102 -15.42 -20.90 1.19
C GLN A 102 -16.42 -19.92 0.57
N GLU A 103 -17.54 -19.63 1.25
CA GLU A 103 -18.56 -18.69 0.75
C GLU A 103 -17.98 -17.28 0.55
N ALA A 104 -17.11 -16.86 1.47
CA ALA A 104 -16.39 -15.61 1.38
C ALA A 104 -15.44 -15.58 0.17
N ALA A 105 -14.65 -16.64 -0.03
CA ALA A 105 -13.76 -16.78 -1.18
C ALA A 105 -14.52 -16.76 -2.51
N ASP A 106 -15.62 -17.52 -2.62
CA ASP A 106 -16.46 -17.58 -3.82
C ASP A 106 -17.05 -16.20 -4.15
N THR A 107 -17.46 -15.44 -3.11
CA THR A 107 -17.99 -14.08 -3.28
C THR A 107 -16.93 -13.13 -3.80
N VAL A 108 -15.74 -13.13 -3.19
CA VAL A 108 -14.62 -12.26 -3.60
C VAL A 108 -14.18 -12.58 -5.03
N GLU A 109 -14.05 -13.86 -5.38
CA GLU A 109 -13.63 -14.31 -6.72
C GLU A 109 -14.66 -13.89 -7.78
N LYS A 110 -15.94 -14.22 -7.57
CA LYS A 110 -17.03 -13.86 -8.49
C LYS A 110 -17.06 -12.36 -8.80
N ASN A 111 -16.86 -11.54 -7.77
CA ASN A 111 -16.86 -10.09 -7.89
C ASN A 111 -15.64 -9.57 -8.67
N LEU A 112 -14.47 -10.19 -8.46
CA LEU A 112 -13.25 -9.87 -9.20
C LEU A 112 -13.36 -10.27 -10.68
N GLU A 113 -13.80 -11.50 -10.96
CA GLU A 113 -13.95 -12.04 -12.32
C GLU A 113 -14.89 -11.20 -13.21
N ALA A 114 -15.83 -10.48 -12.61
CA ALA A 114 -16.76 -9.61 -13.33
C ALA A 114 -16.06 -8.50 -14.14
N TRP A 115 -14.82 -8.13 -13.78
CA TRP A 115 -14.08 -7.07 -14.48
C TRP A 115 -12.58 -7.36 -14.65
N TYR A 116 -12.01 -8.30 -13.91
CA TYR A 116 -10.61 -8.70 -13.99
C TYR A 116 -10.49 -10.20 -14.27
N LYS A 117 -10.34 -10.55 -15.55
CA LYS A 117 -10.20 -11.95 -15.97
C LYS A 117 -8.80 -12.51 -15.68
N PRO A 118 -8.65 -13.83 -15.53
CA PRO A 118 -7.35 -14.49 -15.44
C PRO A 118 -6.41 -14.04 -16.58
N GLN A 119 -5.14 -13.81 -16.24
CA GLN A 119 -4.09 -13.34 -17.16
C GLN A 119 -3.25 -14.50 -17.70
#